data_AF-A0AAV6TUM8-F1
#
_entry.id   AF-A0AAV6TUM8-F1
#
_cell.length_a   1.000
_cell.length_b   1.000
_cell.length_c   1.000
_cell.angle_alpha   90.00
_cell.angle_beta   90.00
_cell.angle_gamma   90.00
#
_symmetry.space_group_name_H-M   'P 1'
#
loop_
_entity.id
_entity.type
_entity.pdbx_description
1 polymer ?
#
loop_
_entity_poly.entity_id
_entity_poly.type
_entity_poly.pdbx_seq_one_letter_code
_entity_poly.pdbx_strand_id
1 'polypeptide(L)'
;MALKPFYNKGKGDGFHWICRTADHTCKRSIRKDTWMEGSHLPSMTIIRLNYEWIRRVPAQGVLDDLGLAKQTVMDWFFFCQKVCFLDLMRNPQVIGGPDVLVEFSLV
;
A
#
# COMPACT_ATOMS: atom_id res chain seq x y z
N MET A 1 -25.08 -11.63 6.98
CA MET A 1 -25.20 -10.22 7.41
C MET A 1 -24.75 -9.32 6.26
N ALA A 2 -25.65 -8.55 5.65
CA ALA A 2 -25.32 -7.77 4.45
C ALA A 2 -24.89 -6.35 4.81
N LEU A 3 -23.68 -5.98 4.41
CA LEU A 3 -23.14 -4.63 4.55
C LEU A 3 -23.77 -3.69 3.51
N LYS A 4 -24.26 -2.53 3.95
CA LYS A 4 -24.81 -1.52 3.03
C LYS A 4 -23.77 -0.41 2.80
N PRO A 5 -23.49 -0.05 1.54
CA PRO A 5 -22.61 1.07 1.25
C PRO A 5 -23.27 2.38 1.71
N PHE A 6 -22.51 3.19 2.45
CA PHE A 6 -22.90 4.49 2.93
C PHE A 6 -21.84 5.51 2.49
N TYR A 7 -22.27 6.52 1.72
CA TYR A 7 -21.42 7.62 1.32
C TYR A 7 -21.31 8.63 2.46
N ASN A 8 -20.09 8.89 2.93
CA ASN A 8 -19.80 9.91 3.92
C ASN A 8 -18.78 10.88 3.35
N LYS A 9 -19.27 12.07 3.00
CA LYS A 9 -18.45 13.17 2.50
C LYS A 9 -17.70 13.77 3.69
N GLY A 10 -16.42 13.43 3.86
CA GLY A 10 -15.65 14.02 4.97
C GLY A 10 -14.20 13.57 5.14
N LYS A 11 -13.84 12.29 4.97
CA LYS A 11 -12.44 11.81 5.11
C LYS A 11 -12.20 10.52 4.31
N GLY A 12 -11.06 10.43 3.62
CA GLY A 12 -10.63 9.25 2.84
C GLY A 12 -11.37 9.09 1.51
N ASP A 13 -11.69 7.85 1.12
CA ASP A 13 -12.30 7.53 -0.19
C ASP A 13 -13.82 7.79 -0.26
N GLY A 14 -14.41 8.35 0.79
CA GLY A 14 -15.82 8.74 0.84
C GLY A 14 -16.82 7.58 1.01
N PHE A 15 -16.43 6.32 0.79
CA PHE A 15 -17.32 5.16 0.93
C PHE A 15 -16.99 4.31 2.16
N HIS A 16 -18.00 4.03 2.97
CA HIS A 16 -17.90 3.09 4.07
C HIS A 16 -19.08 2.13 4.07
N TRP A 17 -18.82 0.89 4.42
CA TRP A 17 -19.86 -0.10 4.64
C TRP A 17 -20.25 -0.10 6.10
N ILE A 18 -21.55 0.00 6.35
CA ILE A 18 -22.09 0.00 7.70
C ILE A 18 -22.92 -1.27 7.87
N CYS A 19 -22.62 -1.99 8.94
CA CYS A 19 -23.56 -2.95 9.49
C CYS A 19 -24.20 -2.32 10.73
N ARG A 20 -25.54 -2.31 10.77
CA ARG A 20 -26.30 -1.85 11.93
C ARG A 20 -27.48 -2.80 12.15
N THR A 21 -27.36 -3.63 13.18
CA THR A 21 -28.41 -4.48 13.76
C THR A 21 -28.60 -4.10 15.24
N ALA A 22 -29.57 -4.70 15.93
CA ALA A 22 -29.86 -4.39 17.33
C ALA A 22 -28.67 -4.70 18.28
N ASP A 23 -27.87 -5.70 17.93
CA ASP A 23 -26.77 -6.28 18.70
C ASP A 23 -25.38 -5.95 18.13
N HIS A 24 -25.30 -5.43 16.90
CA HIS A 24 -24.03 -5.19 16.21
C HIS A 24 -24.05 -3.89 15.41
N THR A 25 -23.05 -3.04 15.66
CA THR A 25 -22.78 -1.86 14.85
C THR A 25 -21.31 -1.84 14.47
N CYS A 26 -21.00 -1.90 13.18
CA CYS A 26 -19.63 -1.73 12.70
C CYS A 26 -19.59 -0.89 11.42
N LYS A 27 -18.45 -0.23 11.22
CA LYS A 27 -18.13 0.57 10.04
C LYS A 27 -16.82 0.05 9.45
N ARG A 28 -16.81 -0.25 8.16
CA ARG A 28 -15.64 -0.74 7.42
C ARG A 28 -15.35 0.18 6.25
N SER A 29 -14.08 0.56 6.09
CA SER A 29 -13.59 1.27 4.90
C SER A 29 -13.09 0.25 3.88
N ILE A 30 -13.07 0.61 2.60
CA ILE A 30 -12.40 -0.18 1.55
C ILE A 30 -10.90 -0.40 1.86
N ARG A 31 -10.32 0.52 2.64
CA ARG A 31 -8.92 0.46 3.03
C ARG A 31 -8.63 -0.53 4.15
N LYS A 32 -9.65 -0.97 4.89
CA LYS A 32 -9.47 -1.77 6.09
C LYS A 32 -8.89 -3.14 5.73
N ASP A 33 -7.82 -3.55 6.41
CA ASP A 33 -7.08 -4.79 6.19
C ASP A 33 -6.47 -4.88 4.77
N THR A 34 -6.11 -3.73 4.21
CA THR A 34 -5.46 -3.62 2.88
C THR A 34 -4.17 -2.82 2.96
N TRP A 35 -3.45 -2.82 1.85
CA TRP A 35 -2.26 -1.99 1.61
C TRP A 35 -2.45 -0.48 1.84
N MET A 36 -3.69 -0.01 1.81
CA MET A 36 -4.05 1.42 1.95
C MET A 36 -4.45 1.78 3.38
N GLU A 37 -4.49 0.81 4.31
CA GLU A 37 -4.88 1.05 5.69
C GLU A 37 -3.92 2.05 6.37
N GLY A 38 -4.47 3.01 7.11
CA GLY A 38 -3.69 4.02 7.83
C GLY A 38 -3.06 5.12 6.96
N SER A 39 -3.03 4.96 5.64
CA SER A 39 -2.50 6.00 4.74
C SER A 39 -3.44 7.19 4.63
N HIS A 40 -2.88 8.40 4.66
CA HIS A 40 -3.60 9.65 4.42
C HIS A 40 -3.66 10.04 2.95
N LEU A 41 -2.96 9.30 2.07
CA LEU A 41 -2.99 9.56 0.62
C LEU A 41 -4.33 9.13 0.00
N PRO A 42 -4.83 9.84 -1.02
CA PRO A 42 -5.97 9.38 -1.81
C PRO A 42 -5.70 8.00 -2.42
N SER A 43 -6.72 7.13 -2.49
CA SER A 43 -6.51 5.74 -2.95
C SER A 43 -6.01 5.69 -4.39
N MET A 44 -6.49 6.59 -5.25
CA MET A 44 -5.99 6.69 -6.63
C MET A 44 -4.51 7.07 -6.68
N THR A 45 -4.05 7.95 -5.78
CA THR A 45 -2.63 8.29 -5.65
C THR A 45 -1.81 7.09 -5.22
N ILE A 46 -2.30 6.30 -4.26
CA ILE A 46 -1.64 5.06 -3.81
C ILE A 46 -1.53 4.05 -4.96
N ILE A 47 -2.61 3.82 -5.71
CA ILE A 47 -2.61 2.91 -6.86
C ILE A 47 -1.58 3.36 -7.89
N ARG A 48 -1.49 4.67 -8.17
CA ARG A 48 -0.52 5.22 -9.10
C ARG A 48 0.92 5.11 -8.58
N LEU A 49 1.17 5.38 -7.31
CA LEU A 49 2.48 5.16 -6.68
C LEU A 49 2.94 3.71 -6.83
N ASN A 50 2.06 2.74 -6.57
CA ASN A 50 2.36 1.33 -6.76
C ASN A 50 2.69 1.01 -8.23
N TYR A 51 1.91 1.56 -9.16
CA TYR A 51 2.13 1.38 -10.60
C TYR A 51 3.51 1.90 -11.04
N GLU A 52 3.88 3.11 -10.65
CA GLU A 52 5.19 3.68 -11.01
C GLU A 52 6.35 2.94 -10.34
N TRP A 53 6.18 2.49 -9.09
CA TRP A 53 7.19 1.68 -8.40
C TRP A 53 7.42 0.33 -9.09
N ILE A 54 6.34 -0.37 -9.48
CA ILE A 54 6.42 -1.64 -10.23
C ILE A 54 7.14 -1.44 -11.57
N ARG A 55 6.89 -0.31 -12.24
CA ARG A 55 7.57 0.08 -13.49
C ARG A 55 9.00 0.57 -13.29
N ARG A 56 9.50 0.60 -12.05
CA ARG A 56 10.84 1.07 -11.68
C ARG A 56 11.12 2.50 -12.14
N VAL A 57 10.09 3.35 -12.12
CA VAL A 57 10.27 4.79 -12.37
C VAL A 57 11.11 5.38 -11.23
N PRO A 58 12.16 6.17 -11.53
CA PRO A 58 12.95 6.83 -10.49
C PRO A 58 12.07 7.71 -9.60
N ALA A 59 12.38 7.78 -8.30
CA ALA A 59 11.61 8.58 -7.35
C ALA A 59 11.45 10.04 -7.80
N GLN A 60 12.48 10.62 -8.44
CA GLN A 60 12.40 11.97 -8.99
C GLN A 60 11.30 12.11 -10.06
N GLY A 61 11.18 11.16 -10.99
CA GLY A 61 10.13 11.20 -12.01
C GLY A 61 8.74 11.09 -11.39
N VAL A 62 8.58 10.29 -10.33
CA VAL A 62 7.30 10.17 -9.61
C VAL A 62 6.96 11.46 -8.85
N LEU A 63 7.96 12.17 -8.32
CA LEU A 63 7.76 13.47 -7.68
C LEU A 63 7.26 14.51 -8.68
N ASP A 64 7.88 14.55 -9.85
CA ASP A 64 7.53 15.47 -10.92
C ASP A 64 6.10 15.18 -11.46
N ASP A 65 5.74 13.90 -11.57
CA ASP A 65 4.44 13.47 -12.12
C ASP A 65 3.26 13.59 -11.14
N LEU A 66 3.49 13.37 -9.85
CA LEU A 66 2.42 13.29 -8.83
C LEU A 66 2.36 14.50 -7.90
N GLY A 67 3.38 15.38 -7.91
CA GLY A 67 3.43 16.57 -7.06
C GLY A 67 3.44 16.24 -5.56
N LEU A 68 3.95 15.06 -5.20
CA LEU A 68 4.02 14.60 -3.81
C LEU A 68 5.29 15.14 -3.13
N ALA A 69 5.28 15.17 -1.79
CA ALA A 69 6.50 15.46 -1.05
C ALA A 69 7.53 14.34 -1.27
N LYS A 70 8.81 14.72 -1.39
CA LYS A 70 9.94 13.78 -1.54
C LYS A 70 9.89 12.66 -0.51
N GLN A 71 9.70 13.02 0.76
CA GLN A 71 9.66 12.05 1.85
C GLN A 71 8.52 11.04 1.66
N THR A 72 7.35 11.49 1.21
CA THR A 72 6.20 10.61 0.96
C THR A 72 6.50 9.55 -0.11
N VAL A 73 7.15 9.93 -1.21
CA VAL A 73 7.53 8.97 -2.27
C VAL A 73 8.57 7.99 -1.77
N MET A 74 9.59 8.49 -1.05
CA MET A 74 10.65 7.62 -0.50
C MET A 74 10.11 6.64 0.54
N ASP A 75 9.28 7.10 1.47
CA ASP A 75 8.64 6.25 2.48
C ASP A 75 7.78 5.17 1.83
N TRP A 76 7.05 5.53 0.76
CA TRP A 76 6.23 4.58 0.02
C TRP A 76 7.06 3.53 -0.71
N PHE A 77 8.16 3.94 -1.35
CA PHE A 77 9.06 3.03 -2.06
C PHE A 77 9.75 2.06 -1.09
N PHE A 78 10.21 2.58 0.06
CA PHE A 78 10.77 1.78 1.13
C PHE A 78 9.75 0.79 1.70
N PHE A 79 8.49 1.22 1.86
CA PHE A 79 7.41 0.31 2.27
C PHE A 79 7.22 -0.84 1.28
N CYS A 80 7.19 -0.56 -0.02
CA CYS A 80 7.08 -1.59 -1.05
C CYS A 80 8.26 -2.58 -1.01
N GLN A 81 9.48 -2.07 -0.92
CA GLN A 81 10.69 -2.89 -0.79
C GLN A 81 10.64 -3.77 0.47
N LYS A 82 10.27 -3.20 1.62
CA LYS A 82 10.18 -3.92 2.89
C LYS A 82 9.21 -5.09 2.81
N VAL A 83 8.07 -4.93 2.13
CA VAL A 83 7.13 -6.04 1.97
C VAL A 83 7.71 -7.14 1.10
N CYS A 84 8.34 -6.81 -0.04
CA CYS A 84 9.02 -7.81 -0.86
C CYS A 84 10.12 -8.54 -0.08
N PHE A 85 10.88 -7.81 0.74
CA PHE A 85 11.90 -8.40 1.60
C PHE A 85 11.29 -9.36 2.64
N LEU A 86 10.20 -8.96 3.30
CA LEU A 86 9.51 -9.82 4.26
C LEU A 86 8.96 -11.10 3.62
N ASP A 87 8.44 -11.00 2.40
CA ASP A 87 7.99 -12.18 1.65
C ASP A 87 9.14 -13.11 1.29
N LEU A 88 10.26 -12.56 0.79
CA LEU A 88 11.47 -13.33 0.50
C LEU A 88 12.03 -14.04 1.75
N MET A 89 12.03 -13.37 2.90
CA MET A 89 12.48 -13.96 4.16
C MET A 89 11.55 -15.08 4.65
N ARG A 90 10.24 -14.99 4.36
CA ARG A 90 9.28 -16.05 4.67
C ARG A 90 9.36 -17.23 3.70
N ASN A 91 9.63 -16.94 2.43
CA ASN A 91 9.66 -17.87 1.33
C ASN A 91 11.02 -17.79 0.65
N PRO A 92 12.11 -18.24 1.30
CA PRO A 92 13.45 -18.13 0.74
C PRO A 92 13.52 -18.91 -0.56
N GLN A 93 13.69 -18.17 -1.65
CA GLN A 93 13.99 -18.73 -2.97
C GLN A 93 15.51 -18.80 -3.12
N VAL A 94 16.01 -19.90 -3.67
CA VAL A 94 17.41 -19.99 -4.07
C VAL A 94 17.60 -19.11 -5.31
N ILE A 95 18.06 -17.89 -5.10
CA ILE A 95 18.31 -16.90 -6.18
C ILE A 95 19.72 -17.07 -6.77
N GLY A 96 20.64 -17.64 -6.00
CA GLY A 96 22.02 -17.96 -6.42
C GLY A 96 22.15 -19.34 -7.05
N GLY A 97 23.24 -19.57 -7.80
CA GLY A 97 23.68 -20.92 -8.15
C GLY A 97 24.25 -21.66 -6.92
N PRO A 98 24.66 -22.94 -7.08
CA PRO A 98 25.40 -23.66 -6.04
C PRO A 98 26.55 -22.79 -5.50
N ASP A 99 26.66 -22.69 -4.18
CA ASP A 99 27.69 -21.93 -3.45
C ASP A 99 27.67 -20.39 -3.61
N VAL A 100 26.58 -19.79 -4.08
CA VAL A 100 26.43 -18.33 -4.14
C VAL A 100 25.45 -17.82 -3.08
N LEU A 101 25.99 -17.12 -2.07
CA LEU A 101 25.21 -16.40 -1.07
C LEU A 101 24.93 -14.98 -1.59
N VAL A 102 23.67 -14.70 -1.94
CA VAL A 102 23.25 -13.37 -2.41
C VAL A 102 22.77 -12.56 -1.21
N GLU A 103 23.54 -11.54 -0.82
CA GLU A 103 23.11 -10.57 0.17
C GLU A 103 22.20 -9.51 -0.46
N PHE A 104 21.07 -9.24 0.19
CA PHE A 104 20.23 -8.08 -0.14
C PHE A 104 20.71 -6.89 0.68
N SER A 105 21.39 -5.94 0.05
CA SER A 105 21.76 -4.68 0.69
C SER A 105 20.59 -3.69 0.58
N LEU A 106 20.01 -3.31 1.74
CA LEU A 106 19.15 -2.14 1.87
C LEU A 106 20.06 -0.90 1.90
N VAL A 107 20.40 -0.36 0.73
CA VAL A 107 21.05 0.96 0.59
C VAL A 107 20.07 1.94 -0.01
#